data_AF-M1EMM5-F1
#
_entry.id   AF-M1EMM5-F1
#
_cell.length_a   1.000
_cell.length_b   1.000
_cell.length_c   1.000
_cell.angle_alpha   90.00
_cell.angle_beta   90.00
_cell.angle_gamma   90.00
#
_symmetry.space_group_name_H-M   'P 1'
#
loop_
_entity.id
_entity.type
_entity.pdbx_description
1 polymer ?
#
loop_
_entity_poly.entity_id
_entity_poly.type
_entity_poly.pdbx_seq_one_letter_code
_entity_poly.pdbx_strand_id
1 'polypeptide(L)'
;DVEQPFINKPDTFLVNRKDSMWVPCLVSIPGLNVTLRSQSSVLRPDGQEVVWDDRRGMRVPTPLLRDALYLQCETTWGGQDFLSNPFLVHITGNELYDIQLFPKKSLELLVGEKLVLNCTVWAEFNSGVTFDWDYPGKQAERGKWVPERRSQQTHTELS
;
A
#
# COMPACT_ATOMS: atom_id res chain seq x y z
N ASP A 1 14.16 13.66 -28.04
CA ASP A 1 12.87 13.98 -27.43
C ASP A 1 13.02 14.92 -26.26
N VAL A 2 12.77 16.21 -26.52
CA VAL A 2 12.81 17.28 -25.50
C VAL A 2 11.38 17.80 -25.23
N GLU A 3 10.35 17.09 -25.71
CA GLU A 3 8.97 17.58 -25.76
C GLU A 3 8.01 16.92 -24.77
N GLN A 4 8.44 15.97 -23.94
CA GLN A 4 7.56 15.36 -22.92
C GLN A 4 7.78 16.01 -21.54
N PRO A 5 6.78 16.73 -20.98
CA PRO A 5 6.91 17.40 -19.68
C PRO A 5 7.11 16.44 -18.52
N PHE A 6 6.51 15.25 -18.56
CA PHE A 6 6.58 14.26 -17.48
C PHE A 6 7.66 13.21 -17.74
N ILE A 7 8.43 12.89 -16.70
CA ILE A 7 9.51 11.89 -16.76
C ILE A 7 9.22 10.63 -15.93
N ASN A 8 8.00 10.49 -15.43
CA ASN A 8 7.61 9.34 -14.61
C ASN A 8 7.42 8.08 -15.46
N LYS A 9 7.69 6.91 -14.85
CA LYS A 9 7.36 5.60 -15.42
C LYS A 9 6.02 5.10 -14.87
N PRO A 10 5.30 4.24 -15.61
CA PRO A 10 4.11 3.58 -15.06
C PRO A 10 4.53 2.69 -13.88
N ASP A 11 3.81 2.78 -12.77
CA ASP A 11 4.09 2.02 -11.56
C ASP A 11 2.86 1.88 -10.65
N THR A 12 2.94 1.02 -9.64
CA THR A 12 1.96 0.94 -8.56
C THR A 12 2.29 1.99 -7.51
N PHE A 13 1.33 2.84 -7.19
CA PHE A 13 1.43 3.82 -6.13
C PHE A 13 0.87 3.27 -4.83
N LEU A 14 1.78 2.90 -3.92
CA LEU A 14 1.45 2.37 -2.60
C LEU A 14 1.04 3.52 -1.67
N VAL A 15 -0.24 3.56 -1.33
CA VAL A 15 -0.82 4.54 -0.42
C VAL A 15 -0.91 3.91 0.97
N ASN A 16 -0.10 4.37 1.91
CA ASN A 16 -0.23 3.98 3.32
C ASN A 16 -1.13 4.98 4.07
N ARG A 17 -1.48 4.68 5.32
CA ARG A 17 -2.36 5.53 6.14
C ARG A 17 -1.70 6.78 6.74
N LYS A 18 -0.62 7.30 6.14
CA LYS A 18 -0.10 8.64 6.50
C LYS A 18 -1.14 9.71 6.16
N ASP A 19 -1.02 10.89 6.77
CA ASP A 19 -1.94 12.01 6.50
C ASP A 19 -1.90 12.47 5.04
N SER A 20 -0.72 12.43 4.41
CA SER A 20 -0.54 12.79 3.00
C SER A 20 0.54 11.97 2.31
N MET A 21 0.40 11.85 1.00
CA MET A 21 1.27 11.07 0.12
C MET A 21 1.77 11.94 -1.06
N TRP A 22 2.96 11.64 -1.55
CA TRP A 22 3.54 12.30 -2.73
C TRP A 22 3.32 11.44 -3.98
N VAL A 23 2.44 11.86 -4.87
CA VAL A 23 2.26 11.25 -6.19
C VAL A 23 3.44 11.66 -7.06
N PRO A 24 4.33 10.73 -7.47
CA PRO A 24 5.65 11.05 -7.99
C PRO A 24 5.64 11.36 -9.49
N CYS A 25 4.75 12.23 -9.94
CA CYS A 25 4.77 12.75 -11.29
C CYS A 25 5.81 13.87 -11.40
N LEU A 26 7.04 13.51 -11.74
CA LEU A 26 8.14 14.45 -11.89
C LEU A 26 8.09 15.13 -13.26
N VAL A 27 8.54 16.38 -13.32
CA VAL A 27 8.61 17.14 -14.56
C VAL A 27 10.05 17.43 -14.99
N SER A 28 10.26 17.45 -16.30
CA SER A 28 11.52 17.89 -16.94
C SER A 28 11.60 19.41 -17.06
N ILE A 29 10.45 20.09 -17.13
CA ILE A 29 10.31 21.54 -17.27
C ILE A 29 9.71 22.08 -15.97
N PRO A 30 10.44 22.91 -15.20
CA PRO A 30 9.95 23.44 -13.93
C PRO A 30 8.92 24.56 -14.12
N GLY A 31 8.11 24.82 -13.09
CA GLY A 31 7.14 25.92 -13.06
C GLY A 31 5.89 25.69 -13.91
N LEU A 32 5.60 24.43 -14.26
CA LEU A 32 4.38 24.07 -14.97
C LEU A 32 3.16 24.08 -14.03
N ASN A 33 2.01 24.47 -14.59
CA ASN A 33 0.74 24.35 -13.89
C ASN A 33 0.25 22.90 -14.03
N VAL A 34 0.45 22.10 -12.98
CA VAL A 34 0.11 20.68 -12.97
C VAL A 34 -1.15 20.43 -12.14
N THR A 35 -2.06 19.63 -12.68
CA THR A 35 -3.23 19.09 -11.97
C THR A 35 -3.12 17.58 -11.83
N LEU A 36 -3.84 16.99 -10.87
CA LEU A 36 -3.88 15.55 -10.67
C LEU A 36 -5.29 15.03 -10.96
N ARG A 37 -5.38 14.09 -11.87
CA ARG A 37 -6.63 13.46 -12.30
C ARG A 37 -6.72 12.04 -11.74
N SER A 38 -7.93 11.69 -11.34
CA SER A 38 -8.37 10.32 -11.09
C SER A 38 -9.53 9.99 -12.05
N GLN A 39 -10.12 8.81 -11.91
CA GLN A 39 -11.30 8.44 -12.68
C GLN A 39 -12.53 9.32 -12.42
N SER A 40 -12.62 10.00 -11.27
CA SER A 40 -13.81 10.73 -10.84
C SER A 40 -13.54 12.17 -10.42
N SER A 41 -12.28 12.59 -10.28
CA SER A 41 -11.92 13.90 -9.75
C SER A 41 -10.69 14.50 -10.43
N VAL A 42 -10.60 15.84 -10.34
CA VAL A 42 -9.41 16.61 -10.72
C VAL A 42 -9.03 17.49 -9.55
N LEU A 43 -7.84 17.27 -9.00
CA LEU A 43 -7.25 18.04 -7.91
C LEU A 43 -6.29 19.08 -8.47
N ARG A 44 -6.39 20.30 -7.94
CA ARG A 44 -5.49 21.41 -8.23
C ARG A 44 -4.71 21.75 -6.97
N PRO A 45 -3.41 22.12 -7.09
CA PRO A 45 -2.66 22.63 -5.95
C PRO A 45 -3.34 23.86 -5.36
N ASP A 46 -3.65 23.80 -4.06
CA ASP A 46 -4.23 24.90 -3.29
C ASP A 46 -3.16 25.68 -2.50
N GLY A 47 -1.92 25.16 -2.46
CA GLY A 47 -0.80 25.73 -1.72
C GLY A 47 -0.83 25.47 -0.22
N GLN A 48 -1.83 24.71 0.27
CA GLN A 48 -1.99 24.33 1.67
C GLN A 48 -1.89 22.81 1.84
N GLU A 49 -2.97 22.08 1.60
CA GLU A 49 -3.04 20.63 1.76
C GLU A 49 -2.58 19.91 0.49
N VAL A 50 -2.94 20.45 -0.67
CA VAL A 50 -2.53 19.95 -1.99
C VAL A 50 -1.43 20.85 -2.52
N VAL A 51 -0.21 20.32 -2.58
CA VAL A 51 0.99 21.10 -2.92
C VAL A 51 1.73 20.45 -4.08
N TRP A 52 2.18 21.26 -5.02
CA TRP A 52 3.02 20.85 -6.13
C TRP A 52 4.50 21.16 -5.87
N ASP A 53 5.38 20.23 -6.24
CA ASP A 53 6.82 20.42 -6.28
C ASP A 53 7.38 19.73 -7.54
N ASP A 54 8.13 20.46 -8.36
CA ASP A 54 8.62 19.96 -9.66
C ASP A 54 9.46 18.67 -9.54
N ARG A 55 10.12 18.44 -8.40
CA ARG A 55 11.04 17.33 -8.14
C ARG A 55 10.45 16.21 -7.28
N ARG A 56 9.28 16.42 -6.68
CA ARG A 56 8.59 15.42 -5.84
C ARG A 56 7.23 15.02 -6.38
N GLY A 57 6.64 15.84 -7.25
CA GLY A 57 5.29 15.69 -7.76
C GLY A 57 4.26 16.36 -6.85
N MET A 58 3.10 15.72 -6.69
CA MET A 58 1.97 16.30 -5.95
C MET A 58 1.79 15.69 -4.57
N ARG A 59 1.81 16.51 -3.53
CA ARG A 59 1.41 16.12 -2.18
C ARG A 59 -0.10 16.18 -2.08
N VAL A 60 -0.74 15.09 -1.67
CA VAL A 60 -2.19 14.96 -1.58
C VAL A 60 -2.57 14.30 -0.25
N PRO A 61 -3.59 14.81 0.47
CA PRO A 61 -4.17 14.10 1.61
C PRO A 61 -4.66 12.70 1.24
N THR A 62 -4.30 11.71 2.04
CA THR A 62 -4.64 10.31 1.79
C THR A 62 -6.15 10.05 1.65
N PRO A 63 -7.06 10.72 2.40
CA PRO A 63 -8.50 10.55 2.20
C PRO A 63 -8.97 10.82 0.76
N LEU A 64 -8.33 11.76 0.05
CA LEU A 64 -8.68 12.08 -1.35
C LEU A 64 -8.20 11.04 -2.36
N LEU A 65 -7.38 10.08 -1.92
CA LEU A 65 -6.81 9.02 -2.74
C LEU A 65 -7.49 7.66 -2.53
N ARG A 66 -8.30 7.51 -1.48
CA ARG A 66 -8.84 6.20 -1.04
C ARG A 66 -9.64 5.48 -2.11
N ASP A 67 -10.44 6.23 -2.86
CA ASP A 67 -11.33 5.67 -3.88
C ASP A 67 -10.75 5.76 -5.29
N ALA A 68 -9.55 6.31 -5.45
CA ALA A 68 -8.89 6.40 -6.75
C ALA A 68 -8.41 5.02 -7.20
N LEU A 69 -8.77 4.61 -8.43
CA LEU A 69 -8.24 3.40 -9.05
C LEU A 69 -6.87 3.67 -9.67
N TYR A 70 -6.74 4.84 -10.30
CA TYR A 70 -5.50 5.32 -10.87
C TYR A 70 -5.36 6.83 -10.70
N LEU A 71 -4.14 7.31 -10.87
CA LEU A 71 -3.78 8.72 -10.81
C LEU A 71 -2.91 9.11 -12.01
N GLN A 72 -3.18 10.27 -12.60
CA GLN A 72 -2.37 10.86 -13.66
C GLN A 72 -2.23 12.36 -13.46
N CYS A 73 -1.03 12.88 -13.62
CA CYS A 73 -0.81 14.32 -13.65
C CYS A 73 -1.04 14.86 -15.05
N GLU A 74 -1.60 16.06 -15.13
CA GLU A 74 -1.96 16.72 -16.39
C GLU A 74 -1.41 18.14 -16.37
N THR A 75 -0.87 18.59 -17.50
CA THR A 75 -0.40 19.97 -17.69
C THR A 75 -0.56 20.41 -19.13
N THR A 76 -0.66 21.71 -19.36
CA THR A 76 -0.70 22.31 -20.69
C THR A 76 0.60 23.05 -20.94
N TRP A 77 1.30 22.69 -22.01
CA TRP A 77 2.56 23.32 -22.42
C TRP A 77 2.56 23.55 -23.93
N GLY A 78 2.92 24.75 -24.38
CA GLY A 78 2.92 25.07 -25.81
C GLY A 78 1.56 24.95 -26.51
N GLY A 79 0.45 25.07 -25.76
CA GLY A 79 -0.91 24.90 -26.30
C GLY A 79 -1.35 23.45 -26.46
N GLN A 80 -0.57 22.49 -26.00
CA GLN A 80 -0.88 21.06 -26.01
C GLN A 80 -0.98 20.51 -24.58
N ASP A 81 -1.95 19.63 -24.35
CA ASP A 81 -2.11 18.93 -23.09
C ASP A 81 -1.24 17.68 -23.05
N PHE A 82 -0.60 17.46 -21.91
CA PHE A 82 0.24 16.31 -21.64
C PHE A 82 -0.27 15.59 -20.39
N LEU A 83 -0.25 14.26 -20.46
CA LEU A 83 -0.56 13.38 -19.33
C LEU A 83 0.69 12.61 -18.92
N SER A 84 0.85 12.41 -17.62
CA SER A 84 1.83 11.50 -17.06
C SER A 84 1.44 10.05 -17.38
N ASN A 85 2.40 9.13 -17.25
CA ASN A 85 2.03 7.71 -17.16
C ASN A 85 1.09 7.48 -15.95
N PRO A 86 0.11 6.56 -16.04
CA PRO A 86 -0.82 6.29 -14.96
C PRO A 86 -0.14 5.54 -13.82
N PHE A 87 -0.53 5.90 -12.60
CA PHE A 87 -0.18 5.17 -11.39
C PHE A 87 -1.40 4.37 -10.92
N LEU A 88 -1.27 3.06 -10.77
CA LEU A 88 -2.33 2.25 -10.16
C LEU A 88 -2.27 2.40 -8.64
N VAL A 89 -3.37 2.79 -8.03
CA VAL A 89 -3.42 3.04 -6.60
C VAL A 89 -3.60 1.72 -5.85
N HIS A 90 -2.76 1.49 -4.84
CA HIS A 90 -2.89 0.34 -3.95
C HIS A 90 -2.82 0.83 -2.49
N ILE A 91 -3.94 0.78 -1.79
CA ILE A 91 -4.00 1.08 -0.36
C ILE A 91 -3.32 -0.04 0.42
N THR A 92 -2.36 0.31 1.26
CA THR A 92 -1.56 -0.63 2.05
C THR A 92 -1.71 -0.33 3.54
N GLY A 93 -1.89 -1.38 4.32
CA GLY A 93 -1.73 -1.36 5.77
C GLY A 93 -0.34 -1.90 6.14
N ASN A 94 0.19 -1.45 7.26
CA ASN A 94 1.49 -1.90 7.75
C ASN A 94 1.55 -2.13 9.26
N GLU A 95 0.43 -2.03 9.96
CA GLU A 95 0.36 -2.25 11.40
C GLU A 95 -0.06 -3.69 11.74
N LEU A 96 0.69 -4.31 12.65
CA LEU A 96 0.31 -5.55 13.32
C LEU A 96 -0.12 -5.20 14.74
N TYR A 97 -1.36 -5.51 15.08
CA TYR A 97 -1.93 -5.23 16.39
C TYR A 97 -1.52 -6.27 17.43
N ASP A 98 -1.52 -7.55 17.03
CA ASP A 98 -1.17 -8.64 17.93
C ASP A 98 -0.70 -9.88 17.16
N ILE A 99 0.13 -10.69 17.80
CA ILE A 99 0.64 -11.97 17.30
C ILE A 99 0.56 -12.97 18.45
N GLN A 100 -0.25 -14.02 18.30
CA GLN A 100 -0.42 -15.02 19.34
C GLN A 100 -0.15 -16.43 18.81
N LEU A 101 0.68 -17.16 19.56
CA LEU A 101 0.91 -18.58 19.37
C LEU A 101 0.07 -19.38 20.36
N PHE A 102 -0.69 -20.36 19.87
CA PHE A 102 -1.51 -21.26 20.66
C PHE A 102 -1.05 -22.71 20.51
N PRO A 103 -1.00 -23.50 21.60
CA PRO A 103 -1.32 -23.09 22.98
C PRO A 103 -0.27 -22.13 23.58
N LYS A 104 -0.73 -21.17 24.41
CA LYS A 104 0.13 -20.12 24.99
C LYS A 104 1.08 -20.64 26.08
N LYS A 105 0.75 -21.78 26.70
CA LYS A 105 1.54 -22.40 27.77
C LYS A 105 2.44 -23.47 27.18
N SER A 106 3.55 -23.76 27.87
CA SER A 106 4.42 -24.88 27.55
C SER A 106 3.61 -26.18 27.48
N LEU A 107 3.83 -26.95 26.42
CA LEU A 107 3.19 -28.22 26.19
C LEU A 107 4.21 -29.33 26.40
N GLU A 108 3.88 -30.30 27.24
CA GLU A 108 4.65 -31.53 27.37
C GLU A 108 3.93 -32.63 26.59
N LEU A 109 4.67 -33.34 25.75
CA LEU A 109 4.16 -34.39 24.89
C LEU A 109 5.05 -35.62 24.98
N LEU A 110 4.42 -36.79 24.88
CA LEU A 110 5.11 -38.07 24.74
C LEU A 110 5.51 -38.30 23.27
N VAL A 111 6.51 -39.18 23.07
CA VAL A 111 6.97 -39.53 21.73
C VAL A 111 5.82 -40.14 20.93
N GLY A 112 5.58 -39.60 19.73
CA GLY A 112 4.50 -40.03 18.83
C GLY A 112 3.21 -39.23 18.96
N GLU A 113 3.06 -38.40 20.00
CA GLU A 113 1.91 -37.50 20.11
C GLU A 113 1.97 -36.37 19.08
N LYS A 114 0.80 -35.95 18.62
CA LYS A 114 0.67 -34.90 17.60
C LYS A 114 0.76 -33.52 18.25
N LEU A 115 1.76 -32.74 17.84
CA LEU A 115 1.85 -31.31 18.14
C LEU A 115 1.07 -30.49 17.09
N VAL A 116 0.20 -29.58 17.54
CA VAL A 116 -0.48 -28.59 16.69
C VAL A 116 -0.27 -27.22 17.30
N LEU A 117 0.29 -26.29 16.50
CA LEU A 117 0.51 -24.91 16.88
C LEU A 117 -0.28 -24.00 15.94
N ASN A 118 -1.04 -23.06 16.49
CA ASN A 118 -1.76 -22.05 15.73
C ASN A 118 -1.12 -20.69 15.97
N CYS A 119 -0.64 -20.04 14.92
CA CYS A 119 -0.22 -18.64 14.97
C CYS A 119 -1.34 -17.78 14.39
N THR A 120 -1.90 -16.91 15.22
CA THR A 120 -2.91 -15.93 14.81
C THR A 120 -2.29 -14.55 14.83
N VAL A 121 -2.44 -13.82 13.74
CA VAL A 121 -1.96 -12.45 13.59
C VAL A 121 -3.17 -11.54 13.36
N TRP A 122 -3.29 -10.51 14.18
CA TRP A 122 -4.25 -9.43 14.00
C TRP A 122 -3.50 -8.27 13.38
N ALA A 123 -3.90 -7.90 12.16
CA ALA A 123 -3.28 -6.83 11.40
C ALA A 123 -4.32 -5.82 10.95
N GLU A 124 -3.85 -4.63 10.64
CA GLU A 124 -4.64 -3.61 9.99
C GLU A 124 -5.18 -4.09 8.63
N PHE A 125 -6.34 -3.57 8.22
CA PHE A 125 -6.86 -3.77 6.87
C PHE A 125 -5.85 -3.42 5.78
N ASN A 126 -5.88 -4.17 4.67
CA ASN A 126 -4.95 -4.05 3.55
C ASN A 126 -3.48 -4.34 3.91
N SER A 127 -3.22 -4.98 5.05
CA SER A 127 -1.89 -5.48 5.40
C SER A 127 -1.71 -6.89 4.84
N GLY A 128 -0.58 -7.13 4.17
CA GLY A 128 -0.12 -8.48 3.85
C GLY A 128 0.67 -9.07 5.02
N VAL A 129 0.33 -10.29 5.45
CA VAL A 129 1.08 -11.01 6.49
C VAL A 129 1.78 -12.21 5.86
N THR A 130 3.10 -12.28 6.04
CA THR A 130 3.91 -13.44 5.65
C THR A 130 4.31 -14.19 6.92
N PHE A 131 4.02 -15.49 6.96
CA PHE A 131 4.36 -16.35 8.09
C PHE A 131 5.67 -17.09 7.81
N ASP A 132 6.65 -16.93 8.70
CA ASP A 132 7.84 -17.78 8.76
C ASP A 132 7.87 -18.50 10.10
N TRP A 133 8.14 -19.81 10.07
CA TRP A 133 8.20 -20.68 11.23
C TRP A 133 9.60 -21.24 11.38
N ASP A 134 10.19 -21.10 12.57
CA ASP A 134 11.45 -21.76 12.91
C ASP A 134 11.21 -22.82 14.01
N TYR A 135 11.74 -24.02 13.81
CA TYR A 135 11.53 -25.15 14.72
C TYR A 135 12.59 -26.26 14.58
N PRO A 136 12.91 -27.02 15.66
CA PRO A 136 13.88 -28.12 15.64
C PRO A 136 13.40 -29.28 14.76
N GLY A 137 13.82 -29.31 13.51
CA GLY A 137 13.37 -30.29 12.51
C GLY A 137 12.89 -29.71 11.19
N LYS A 138 12.89 -28.37 11.03
CA LYS A 138 12.54 -27.68 9.78
C LYS A 138 13.34 -28.20 8.57
N GLN A 139 14.65 -28.41 8.74
CA GLN A 139 15.54 -28.94 7.68
C GLN A 139 15.20 -30.38 7.25
N ALA A 140 14.56 -31.16 8.12
CA ALA A 140 14.13 -32.52 7.84
C ALA A 140 12.64 -32.59 7.46
N GLU A 141 12.01 -31.43 7.20
CA GLU A 141 10.59 -31.28 6.83
C GLU A 141 9.63 -32.00 7.79
N ARG A 142 9.98 -32.07 9.08
CA ARG A 142 9.22 -32.82 10.11
C ARG A 142 7.94 -32.09 10.58
N GLY A 143 7.39 -31.21 9.76
CA GLY A 143 6.19 -30.45 10.03
C GLY A 143 5.52 -30.02 8.74
N LYS A 144 4.18 -29.99 8.74
CA LYS A 144 3.39 -29.42 7.64
C LYS A 144 2.77 -28.14 8.12
N TRP A 145 3.10 -27.04 7.44
CA TRP A 145 2.39 -25.79 7.61
C TRP A 145 1.29 -25.68 6.57
N VAL A 146 0.11 -25.24 7.00
CA VAL A 146 -1.03 -24.99 6.13
C VAL A 146 -1.47 -23.55 6.36
N PRO A 147 -1.30 -22.64 5.39
CA PRO A 147 -1.85 -21.29 5.49
C PRO A 147 -3.37 -21.36 5.44
N GLU A 148 -4.04 -20.86 6.48
CA GLU A 148 -5.47 -20.54 6.42
C GLU A 148 -5.62 -19.02 6.40
N ARG A 149 -6.06 -18.47 5.25
CA ARG A 149 -6.49 -17.07 5.16
C ARG A 149 -7.98 -17.00 5.48
N ARG A 150 -8.35 -16.65 6.72
CA ARG A 150 -9.72 -16.25 7.04
C ARG A 150 -9.90 -14.77 6.78
N SER A 151 -10.80 -14.43 5.86
CA SER A 151 -11.28 -13.05 5.72
C SER A 151 -12.06 -12.68 6.99
N GLN A 152 -11.63 -11.64 7.71
CA GLN A 152 -12.39 -11.07 8.83
C GLN A 152 -13.62 -10.28 8.31
N GLN A 153 -14.56 -10.94 7.62
CA GLN A 153 -15.84 -10.31 7.27
C GLN A 153 -16.76 -10.13 8.49
N THR A 154 -16.40 -10.70 9.66
CA THR A 154 -17.26 -10.78 10.84
C THR A 154 -16.91 -9.82 11.99
N HIS A 155 -15.99 -8.88 11.82
CA HIS A 155 -15.62 -7.89 12.85
C HIS A 155 -16.03 -6.45 12.49
N THR A 156 -17.12 -6.27 11.74
CA THR A 156 -17.73 -4.96 11.47
C THR A 156 -18.78 -4.56 12.52
N GLU A 157 -18.66 -5.05 13.75
CA GLU A 157 -19.35 -4.45 14.89
C GLU A 157 -18.32 -3.63 15.68
N LEU A 158 -18.12 -2.37 15.26
CA LEU A 158 -17.55 -1.37 16.14
C LEU A 158 -18.61 -1.09 17.22
N SER A 159 -18.28 -1.42 18.47
CA SER A 159 -18.92 -0.85 19.66
C SER A 159 -18.60 0.64 19.80
#